data_AF-A0A8C0GK11-F1
#
_entry.id   AF-A0A8C0GK11-F1
#
_cell.length_a   1.000
_cell.length_b   1.000
_cell.length_c   1.000
_cell.angle_alpha   90.00
_cell.angle_beta   90.00
_cell.angle_gamma   90.00
#
_symmetry.space_group_name_H-M   'P 1'
#
loop_
_entity.id
_entity.type
_entity.pdbx_description
1 polymer ?
#
loop_
_entity_poly.entity_id
_entity_poly.type
_entity_poly.pdbx_seq_one_letter_code
_entity_poly.pdbx_strand_id
1 'polypeptide(L)'
;MNNLNDPPNWNIQPNPRDNGGDGNKWNYALLVPMLGLAAFRWIWSRESQKEIEKEKIEYYRRLTSVQRDLESKYRDIITENRRTVAHLELELEKEHNRTLSYREALISQSRKLVEERRVLEQEREKLEQEKQVLQHSGAAGALYQSCLAKEAQWQKRANTVIKEFEEALLERQDIYCSFVLPRNQRLEIEKNLLVRAATDPVAMDIEMENGLKDIFKYDTHCGNVLNTNKRQNGRLMWLYLRYWELTVELKKFKRVEKALLEK
;
A
#
# COMPACT_ATOMS: atom_id res chain seq x y z
N MET A 1 47.49 53.69 -2.66
CA MET A 1 47.60 54.03 -1.22
C MET A 1 48.69 55.09 -1.11
N ASN A 2 48.31 56.34 -0.83
CA ASN A 2 49.27 57.45 -0.77
C ASN A 2 49.83 57.56 0.65
N ASN A 3 51.15 57.47 0.76
CA ASN A 3 51.93 57.62 1.98
C ASN A 3 52.05 59.12 2.32
N LEU A 4 51.59 59.53 3.50
CA LEU A 4 51.45 60.92 3.95
C LEU A 4 52.59 61.38 4.87
N ASN A 5 53.73 60.68 4.89
CA ASN A 5 54.79 60.88 5.88
C ASN A 5 55.97 61.77 5.45
N ASP A 6 55.95 62.44 4.31
CA ASP A 6 57.03 63.38 3.93
C ASP A 6 56.55 64.84 3.96
N PRO A 7 57.02 65.68 4.92
CA PRO A 7 56.90 67.12 4.82
C PRO A 7 58.08 67.73 4.02
N PRO A 8 57.84 68.75 3.16
CA PRO A 8 58.88 69.37 2.36
C PRO A 8 59.83 70.22 3.21
N ASN A 9 61.09 70.19 2.80
CA ASN A 9 62.28 70.81 3.39
C ASN A 9 62.18 72.35 3.42
N TRP A 10 62.08 72.96 4.61
CA TRP A 10 62.11 74.43 4.78
C TRP A 10 63.30 74.80 5.67
N ASN A 11 64.44 75.04 5.01
CA ASN A 11 65.63 75.69 5.56
C ASN A 11 65.36 77.18 5.78
N ILE A 12 65.33 77.63 7.04
CA ILE A 12 65.47 79.05 7.37
C ILE A 12 66.43 79.19 8.57
N GLN A 13 67.69 79.48 8.27
CA GLN A 13 68.63 80.08 9.23
C GLN A 13 68.40 81.60 9.26
N PRO A 14 68.47 82.22 10.44
CA PRO A 14 69.13 83.52 10.50
C PRO A 14 69.96 83.73 11.77
N ASN A 15 71.27 83.93 11.57
CA ASN A 15 72.04 85.01 12.18
C ASN A 15 72.51 85.88 10.99
N PRO A 16 72.63 87.22 11.08
CA PRO A 16 73.37 87.92 12.12
C PRO A 16 72.74 89.24 12.64
N ARG A 17 73.37 89.78 13.70
CA ARG A 17 73.37 91.16 14.20
C ARG A 17 72.90 92.23 13.20
N ASP A 18 72.01 93.15 13.59
CA ASP A 18 72.46 94.46 14.07
C ASP A 18 71.35 95.31 14.73
N ASN A 19 71.81 95.94 15.82
CA ASN A 19 71.46 97.19 16.47
C ASN A 19 70.33 98.11 15.90
N GLY A 20 69.61 98.74 16.83
CA GLY A 20 69.05 100.09 16.63
C GLY A 20 67.53 100.15 16.45
N GLY A 21 66.82 100.57 17.49
CA GLY A 21 65.38 100.80 17.46
C GLY A 21 64.97 101.98 16.58
N ASP A 22 63.80 101.87 15.95
CA ASP A 22 62.61 102.63 16.35
C ASP A 22 61.35 102.14 15.59
N GLY A 23 60.21 102.13 16.29
CA GLY A 23 58.80 102.03 15.86
C GLY A 23 58.33 101.09 14.71
N ASN A 24 57.36 100.19 14.96
CA ASN A 24 56.41 99.81 13.89
C ASN A 24 55.09 99.12 14.33
N LYS A 25 53.97 99.77 13.96
CA LYS A 25 52.57 99.52 14.38
C LYS A 25 51.81 98.47 13.52
N TRP A 26 52.50 97.74 12.64
CA TRP A 26 51.88 96.92 11.58
C TRP A 26 51.95 95.39 11.79
N ASN A 27 52.65 94.90 12.81
CA ASN A 27 52.78 93.44 13.04
C ASN A 27 51.47 92.78 13.52
N TYR A 28 50.54 93.56 14.09
CA TYR A 28 49.26 93.05 14.58
C TYR A 28 48.26 92.70 13.47
N ALA A 29 48.35 93.32 12.28
CA ALA A 29 47.34 93.16 11.23
C ALA A 29 47.39 91.80 10.51
N LEU A 30 48.55 91.15 10.46
CA LEU A 30 48.74 89.81 9.86
C LEU A 30 48.70 88.68 10.89
N LEU A 31 49.14 88.95 12.13
CA LEU A 31 49.09 87.98 13.23
C LEU A 31 47.65 87.68 13.65
N VAL A 32 46.77 88.69 13.71
CA VAL A 32 45.39 88.50 14.20
C VAL A 32 44.55 87.58 13.30
N PRO A 33 44.52 87.72 11.96
CA PRO A 33 43.79 86.79 11.09
C PRO A 33 44.36 85.37 11.06
N MET A 34 45.70 85.22 11.09
CA MET A 34 46.36 83.91 11.12
C MET A 34 46.10 83.16 12.42
N LEU A 35 46.12 83.87 13.56
CA LEU A 35 45.74 83.33 14.87
C LEU A 35 44.24 82.95 14.90
N GLY A 36 43.38 83.75 14.26
CA GLY A 36 41.95 83.45 14.12
C GLY A 36 41.66 82.18 13.31
N LEU A 37 42.36 81.97 12.19
CA LEU A 37 42.25 80.75 11.37
C LEU A 37 42.82 79.52 12.07
N ALA A 38 43.94 79.65 12.78
CA ALA A 38 44.50 78.57 13.59
C ALA A 38 43.55 78.18 14.74
N ALA A 39 42.94 79.16 15.41
CA ALA A 39 41.93 78.95 16.43
C ALA A 39 40.66 78.31 15.85
N PHE A 40 40.19 78.73 14.68
CA PHE A 40 39.03 78.12 14.00
C PHE A 40 39.32 76.68 13.57
N ARG A 41 40.50 76.41 12.99
CA ARG A 41 40.93 75.05 12.64
C ARG A 41 41.06 74.17 13.89
N TRP A 42 41.53 74.71 15.01
CA TRP A 42 41.60 74.00 16.28
C TRP A 42 40.20 73.73 16.86
N ILE A 43 39.30 74.72 16.87
CA ILE A 43 37.90 74.56 17.30
C ILE A 43 37.19 73.53 16.43
N TRP A 44 37.30 73.63 15.10
CA TRP A 44 36.66 72.71 14.14
C TRP A 44 37.26 71.30 14.22
N SER A 45 38.58 71.17 14.31
CA SER A 45 39.25 69.87 14.51
C SER A 45 38.84 69.25 15.84
N ARG A 46 38.68 70.05 16.89
CA ARG A 46 38.23 69.58 18.21
C ARG A 46 36.77 69.13 18.17
N GLU A 47 35.89 69.85 17.50
CA GLU A 47 34.47 69.47 17.39
C GLU A 47 34.27 68.26 16.48
N SER A 48 34.98 68.19 15.35
CA SER A 48 34.99 67.01 14.47
C SER A 48 35.57 65.77 15.17
N GLN A 49 36.62 65.92 15.97
CA GLN A 49 37.14 64.82 16.79
C GLN A 49 36.11 64.32 17.81
N LYS A 50 35.36 65.22 18.46
CA LYS A 50 34.28 64.82 19.37
C LYS A 50 33.14 64.09 18.65
N GLU A 51 32.76 64.53 17.45
CA GLU A 51 31.73 63.85 16.66
C GLU A 51 32.16 62.45 16.23
N ILE A 52 33.39 62.31 15.74
CA ILE A 52 33.99 61.01 15.40
C ILE A 52 34.08 60.12 16.63
N GLU A 53 34.43 60.66 17.79
CA GLU A 53 34.52 59.91 19.04
C GLU A 53 33.13 59.46 19.52
N LYS A 54 32.11 60.32 19.43
CA LYS A 54 30.71 59.96 19.71
C LYS A 54 30.21 58.85 18.80
N GLU A 55 30.42 58.96 17.49
CA GLU A 55 30.02 57.95 16.51
C GLU A 55 30.77 56.63 16.74
N LYS A 56 32.07 56.67 17.07
CA LYS A 56 32.84 55.47 17.45
C LYS A 56 32.25 54.80 18.69
N ILE A 57 31.98 55.57 19.75
CA ILE A 57 31.38 55.05 20.98
C ILE A 57 30.02 54.41 20.68
N GLU A 58 29.20 55.06 19.85
CA GLU A 58 27.89 54.53 19.46
C GLU A 58 28.02 53.26 18.60
N TYR A 59 28.96 53.24 17.64
CA TYR A 59 29.27 52.07 16.82
C TYR A 59 29.72 50.88 17.68
N TYR A 60 30.68 51.07 18.59
CA TYR A 60 31.12 50.02 19.50
C TYR A 60 29.99 49.56 20.44
N ARG A 61 29.14 50.48 20.89
CA ARG A 61 27.95 50.13 21.68
C ARG A 61 26.98 49.25 20.88
N ARG A 62 26.67 49.62 19.63
CA ARG A 62 25.80 48.83 18.74
C ARG A 62 26.42 47.47 18.40
N LEU A 63 27.72 47.43 18.11
CA LEU A 63 28.44 46.20 17.82
C LEU A 63 28.40 45.24 19.01
N THR A 64 28.70 45.73 20.22
CA THR A 64 28.65 44.92 21.43
C THR A 64 27.23 44.46 21.78
N SER A 65 26.20 45.28 21.52
CA SER A 65 24.81 44.84 21.71
C SER A 65 24.41 43.75 20.71
N VAL A 66 24.78 43.89 19.43
CA VAL A 66 24.49 42.88 18.40
C VAL A 66 25.24 41.58 18.70
N GLN A 67 26.50 41.67 19.12
CA GLN A 67 27.27 40.49 19.51
C GLN A 67 26.61 39.74 20.69
N ARG A 68 26.20 40.46 21.75
CA ARG A 68 25.52 39.83 22.90
C ARG A 68 24.18 39.20 22.52
N ASP A 69 23.39 39.86 21.67
CA ASP A 69 22.11 39.32 21.19
C ASP A 69 22.32 38.04 20.36
N LEU A 70 23.33 38.03 19.47
CA LEU A 70 23.68 36.85 18.68
C LEU A 70 24.19 35.71 19.56
N GLU A 71 25.04 35.99 20.54
CA GLU A 71 25.52 35.00 21.51
C GLU A 71 24.36 34.44 22.35
N SER A 72 23.41 35.27 22.77
CA SER A 72 22.20 34.81 23.49
C SER A 72 21.37 33.89 22.61
N LYS A 73 21.03 34.31 21.39
CA LYS A 73 20.26 33.51 20.43
C LYS A 73 20.95 32.18 20.12
N TYR A 74 22.26 32.18 19.95
CA TYR A 74 23.02 30.96 19.71
C TYR A 74 22.96 30.00 20.91
N ARG A 75 23.09 30.52 22.14
CA ARG A 75 22.92 29.71 23.36
C ARG A 75 21.51 29.15 23.46
N ASP A 76 20.51 29.98 23.21
CA ASP A 76 19.09 29.57 23.25
C ASP A 76 18.85 28.44 22.24
N ILE A 77 19.28 28.60 20.98
CA ILE A 77 19.20 27.57 19.94
C ILE A 77 19.91 26.28 20.36
N ILE A 78 21.10 26.35 20.96
CA ILE A 78 21.79 25.14 21.44
C ILE A 78 20.98 24.46 22.54
N THR A 79 20.43 25.21 23.50
CA THR A 79 19.66 24.63 24.59
C THR A 79 18.35 24.02 24.11
N GLU A 80 17.68 24.67 23.16
CA GLU A 80 16.47 24.16 22.53
C GLU A 80 16.76 22.91 21.71
N ASN A 81 17.80 22.93 20.86
CA ASN A 81 18.22 21.75 20.10
C ASN A 81 18.60 20.57 21.01
N ARG A 82 19.26 20.81 22.13
CA ARG A 82 19.56 19.74 23.10
C ARG A 82 18.29 19.16 23.71
N ARG A 83 17.29 19.99 24.00
CA ARG A 83 15.99 19.53 24.52
C ARG A 83 15.23 18.73 23.48
N THR A 84 15.18 19.21 22.23
CA THR A 84 14.48 18.51 21.14
C THR A 84 15.15 17.18 20.82
N VAL A 85 16.48 17.12 20.77
CA VAL A 85 17.23 15.87 20.58
C VAL A 85 16.92 14.88 21.71
N ALA A 86 17.03 15.30 22.97
CA ALA A 86 16.72 14.42 24.11
C ALA A 86 15.27 13.91 24.09
N HIS A 87 14.32 14.76 23.67
CA HIS A 87 12.92 14.36 23.51
C HIS A 87 12.74 13.32 22.40
N LEU A 88 13.34 13.55 21.23
CA LEU A 88 13.27 12.64 20.09
C LEU A 88 13.95 11.29 20.38
N GLU A 89 15.07 11.29 21.10
CA GLU A 89 15.74 10.06 21.54
C GLU A 89 14.83 9.22 22.44
N LEU A 90 14.13 9.87 23.37
CA LEU A 90 13.19 9.21 24.26
C LEU A 90 11.95 8.67 23.52
N GLU A 91 11.44 9.39 22.51
CA GLU A 91 10.36 8.89 21.65
C GLU A 91 10.82 7.71 20.79
N LEU A 92 12.03 7.78 20.23
CA LEU A 92 12.62 6.69 19.47
C LEU A 92 12.75 5.41 20.32
N GLU A 93 13.20 5.55 21.56
CA GLU A 93 13.33 4.42 22.49
C GLU A 93 11.95 3.82 22.85
N LYS A 94 10.93 4.66 23.05
CA LYS A 94 9.54 4.20 23.28
C LYS A 94 9.01 3.43 22.08
N GLU A 95 9.17 3.95 20.87
CA GLU A 95 8.72 3.29 19.65
C GLU A 95 9.50 2.00 19.36
N HIS A 96 10.80 1.98 19.67
CA HIS A 96 11.60 0.77 19.59
C HIS A 96 11.07 -0.31 20.55
N ASN A 97 10.83 0.04 21.81
CA ASN A 97 10.28 -0.88 22.81
C ASN A 97 8.86 -1.37 22.44
N ARG A 98 8.01 -0.49 21.91
CA ARG A 98 6.68 -0.88 21.38
C ARG A 98 6.82 -1.89 20.25
N THR A 99 7.68 -1.61 19.28
CA THR A 99 7.91 -2.48 18.13
C THR A 99 8.42 -3.85 18.56
N LEU A 100 9.34 -3.91 19.52
CA LEU A 100 9.83 -5.16 20.11
C LEU A 100 8.69 -5.94 20.79
N SER A 101 7.89 -5.27 21.64
CA SER A 101 6.78 -5.91 22.34
C SER A 101 5.73 -6.48 21.37
N TYR A 102 5.40 -5.76 20.30
CA TYR A 102 4.48 -6.25 19.27
C TYR A 102 5.08 -7.44 18.51
N ARG A 103 6.37 -7.39 18.19
CA ARG A 103 7.06 -8.52 17.54
C ARG A 103 7.02 -9.77 18.42
N GLU A 104 7.26 -9.65 19.71
CA GLU A 104 7.20 -10.77 20.66
C GLU A 104 5.77 -11.34 20.79
N ALA A 105 4.77 -10.46 20.88
CA ALA A 105 3.36 -10.86 20.90
C ALA A 105 2.95 -11.60 19.62
N LEU A 106 3.40 -11.13 18.45
CA LEU A 106 3.16 -11.80 17.17
C LEU A 106 3.86 -13.16 17.10
N ILE A 107 5.09 -13.28 17.61
CA ILE A 107 5.81 -14.56 17.65
C ILE A 107 5.08 -15.55 18.58
N SER A 108 4.63 -15.11 19.75
CA SER A 108 3.92 -15.99 20.69
C SER A 108 2.57 -16.44 20.14
N GLN A 109 1.82 -15.52 19.52
CA GLN A 109 0.56 -15.84 18.85
C GLN A 109 0.76 -16.80 17.67
N SER A 110 1.79 -16.57 16.85
CA SER A 110 2.15 -17.45 15.74
C SER A 110 2.48 -18.87 16.24
N ARG A 111 3.29 -19.00 17.29
CA ARG A 111 3.59 -20.30 17.92
C ARG A 111 2.33 -21.01 18.42
N LYS A 112 1.42 -20.28 19.07
CA LYS A 112 0.16 -20.82 19.56
C LYS A 112 -0.70 -21.37 18.41
N LEU A 113 -0.85 -20.60 17.32
CA LEU A 113 -1.61 -21.02 16.14
C LEU A 113 -0.99 -22.24 15.45
N VAL A 114 0.34 -22.32 15.40
CA VAL A 114 1.03 -23.49 14.85
C VAL A 114 0.75 -24.73 15.68
N GLU A 115 0.76 -24.64 17.02
CA GLU A 115 0.44 -25.80 17.87
C GLU A 115 -1.04 -26.19 17.78
N GLU A 116 -1.96 -25.22 17.78
CA GLU A 116 -3.40 -25.49 17.59
C GLU A 116 -3.65 -26.19 16.25
N ARG A 117 -3.01 -25.71 15.18
CA ARG A 117 -3.08 -26.37 13.87
C ARG A 117 -2.54 -27.79 13.92
N ARG A 118 -1.42 -28.02 14.62
CA ARG A 118 -0.82 -29.34 14.77
C ARG A 118 -1.76 -30.32 15.48
N VAL A 119 -2.41 -29.87 16.55
CA VAL A 119 -3.42 -30.66 17.29
C VAL A 119 -4.61 -30.99 16.39
N LEU A 120 -5.14 -30.00 15.67
CA LEU A 120 -6.26 -30.23 14.74
C LEU A 120 -5.90 -31.19 13.60
N GLU A 121 -4.68 -31.11 13.08
CA GLU A 121 -4.19 -32.04 12.06
C GLU A 121 -4.12 -33.48 12.61
N GLN A 122 -3.64 -33.65 13.84
CA GLN A 122 -3.61 -34.95 14.52
C GLN A 122 -5.02 -35.50 14.80
N GLU A 123 -5.95 -34.66 15.27
CA GLU A 123 -7.34 -35.06 15.47
C GLU A 123 -8.00 -35.47 14.16
N ARG A 124 -7.75 -34.73 13.08
CA ARG A 124 -8.25 -35.07 11.74
C ARG A 124 -7.71 -36.43 11.27
N GLU A 125 -6.41 -36.67 11.44
CA GLU A 125 -5.79 -37.95 11.08
C GLU A 125 -6.38 -39.11 11.88
N LYS A 126 -6.56 -38.92 13.20
CA LYS A 126 -7.18 -39.91 14.07
C LYS A 126 -8.63 -40.21 13.65
N LEU A 127 -9.42 -39.18 13.39
CA LEU A 127 -10.80 -39.32 12.92
C LEU A 127 -10.88 -40.02 11.56
N GLU A 128 -9.96 -39.70 10.63
CA GLU A 128 -9.94 -40.35 9.33
C GLU A 128 -9.55 -41.84 9.46
N GLN A 129 -8.62 -42.18 10.37
CA GLN A 129 -8.30 -43.57 10.69
C GLN A 129 -9.50 -44.30 11.31
N GLU A 130 -10.16 -43.71 12.31
CA GLU A 130 -11.35 -44.29 12.94
C GLU A 130 -12.47 -44.52 11.91
N LYS A 131 -12.72 -43.53 11.04
CA LYS A 131 -13.66 -43.66 9.92
C LYS A 131 -13.28 -44.80 8.99
N GLN A 132 -12.01 -44.93 8.59
CA GLN A 132 -11.57 -46.03 7.72
C GLN A 132 -11.80 -47.38 8.40
N VAL A 133 -11.45 -47.52 9.68
CA VAL A 133 -11.68 -48.75 10.44
C VAL A 133 -13.17 -49.08 10.50
N LEU A 134 -14.03 -48.12 10.85
CA LEU A 134 -15.48 -48.32 10.91
C LEU A 134 -16.10 -48.67 9.56
N GLN A 135 -15.58 -48.10 8.47
CA GLN A 135 -16.05 -48.39 7.11
C GLN A 135 -15.65 -49.78 6.60
N HIS A 136 -14.63 -50.41 7.17
CA HIS A 136 -14.09 -51.69 6.70
C HIS A 136 -14.24 -52.85 7.69
N SER A 137 -14.49 -52.57 8.98
CA SER A 137 -14.59 -53.59 10.03
C SER A 137 -16.03 -53.85 10.48
N GLY A 138 -16.27 -55.07 10.95
CA GLY A 138 -17.55 -55.49 11.51
C GLY A 138 -18.67 -55.67 10.50
N ALA A 139 -19.84 -56.07 11.00
CA ALA A 139 -21.03 -56.31 10.17
C ALA A 139 -21.58 -55.01 9.54
N ALA A 140 -21.54 -53.90 10.28
CA ALA A 140 -21.99 -52.59 9.80
C ALA A 140 -21.11 -52.05 8.66
N GLY A 141 -19.78 -52.16 8.79
CA GLY A 141 -18.84 -51.77 7.73
C GLY A 141 -19.01 -52.62 6.48
N ALA A 142 -19.12 -53.95 6.62
CA ALA A 142 -19.39 -54.84 5.49
C ALA A 142 -20.71 -54.51 4.76
N LEU A 143 -21.77 -54.19 5.51
CA LEU A 143 -23.06 -53.80 4.96
C LEU A 143 -22.96 -52.44 4.22
N TYR A 144 -22.27 -51.46 4.81
CA TYR A 144 -22.00 -50.17 4.16
C TYR A 144 -21.25 -50.34 2.83
N GLN A 145 -20.21 -51.16 2.77
CA GLN A 145 -19.47 -51.43 1.53
C GLN A 145 -20.32 -52.12 0.48
N SER A 146 -21.16 -53.08 0.88
CA SER A 146 -22.10 -53.76 -0.03
C SER A 146 -23.11 -52.77 -0.63
N CYS A 147 -23.71 -51.91 0.20
CA CYS A 147 -24.61 -50.85 -0.25
C CYS A 147 -23.90 -49.86 -1.18
N LEU A 148 -22.68 -49.43 -0.84
CA LEU A 148 -21.87 -48.55 -1.69
C LEU A 148 -21.56 -49.17 -3.05
N ALA A 149 -21.21 -50.46 -3.11
CA ALA A 149 -20.91 -51.14 -4.36
C ALA A 149 -22.13 -51.20 -5.28
N LYS A 150 -23.32 -51.48 -4.72
CA LYS A 150 -24.58 -51.47 -5.45
C LYS A 150 -24.90 -50.07 -6.01
N GLU A 151 -24.78 -49.04 -5.18
CA GLU A 151 -25.04 -47.67 -5.62
C GLU A 151 -23.96 -47.12 -6.57
N ALA A 152 -22.73 -47.63 -6.51
CA ALA A 152 -21.68 -47.28 -7.47
C ALA A 152 -22.04 -47.74 -8.89
N GLN A 153 -22.66 -48.91 -9.05
CA GLN A 153 -23.15 -49.37 -10.35
C GLN A 153 -24.28 -48.47 -10.87
N TRP A 154 -25.19 -48.03 -10.00
CA TRP A 154 -26.22 -47.06 -10.38
C TRP A 154 -25.62 -45.71 -10.78
N GLN A 155 -24.67 -45.18 -9.99
CA GLN A 155 -23.95 -43.93 -10.30
C GLN A 155 -23.26 -44.01 -11.68
N LYS A 156 -22.61 -45.14 -11.99
CA LYS A 156 -21.99 -45.34 -13.31
C LYS A 156 -23.01 -45.22 -14.45
N ARG A 157 -24.19 -45.85 -14.30
CA ARG A 157 -25.28 -45.74 -15.28
C ARG A 157 -25.80 -44.31 -15.39
N ALA A 158 -25.98 -43.63 -14.26
CA ALA A 158 -26.43 -42.24 -14.23
C ALA A 158 -25.47 -41.29 -14.94
N ASN A 159 -24.16 -41.45 -14.74
CA ASN A 159 -23.16 -40.66 -15.44
C ASN A 159 -23.13 -40.95 -16.95
N THR A 160 -23.38 -42.19 -17.36
CA THR A 160 -23.56 -42.51 -18.80
C THR A 160 -24.77 -41.77 -19.37
N VAL A 161 -25.91 -41.81 -18.69
CA VAL A 161 -27.11 -41.07 -19.11
C VAL A 161 -26.83 -39.57 -19.19
N ILE A 162 -26.24 -38.95 -18.16
CA ILE A 162 -25.89 -37.52 -18.18
C ILE A 162 -25.00 -37.18 -19.37
N LYS A 163 -24.00 -38.03 -19.68
CA LYS A 163 -23.12 -37.82 -20.83
C LYS A 163 -23.85 -37.89 -22.17
N GLU A 164 -24.79 -38.81 -22.34
CA GLU A 164 -25.60 -38.87 -23.56
C GLU A 164 -26.50 -37.64 -23.70
N PHE A 165 -27.04 -37.12 -22.59
CA PHE A 165 -27.78 -35.86 -22.58
C PHE A 165 -26.86 -34.67 -22.87
N GLU A 166 -25.62 -34.64 -22.38
CA GLU A 166 -24.62 -33.62 -22.70
C GLU A 166 -24.35 -33.58 -24.22
N GLU A 167 -24.12 -34.74 -24.84
CA GLU A 167 -23.83 -34.83 -26.28
C GLU A 167 -25.01 -34.30 -27.13
N ALA A 168 -26.25 -34.66 -26.76
CA ALA A 168 -27.43 -34.17 -27.44
C ALA A 168 -27.70 -32.68 -27.18
N LEU A 169 -27.45 -32.18 -25.96
CA LEU A 169 -27.55 -30.75 -25.64
C LEU A 169 -26.49 -29.91 -26.37
N LEU A 170 -25.27 -30.44 -26.53
CA LEU A 170 -24.23 -29.84 -27.35
C LEU A 170 -24.68 -29.70 -28.80
N GLU A 171 -25.24 -30.75 -29.40
CA GLU A 171 -25.76 -30.71 -30.77
C GLU A 171 -26.93 -29.71 -30.90
N ARG A 172 -27.89 -29.76 -29.97
CA ARG A 172 -29.00 -28.81 -29.90
C ARG A 172 -28.50 -27.37 -29.88
N GLN A 173 -27.51 -27.07 -29.03
CA GLN A 173 -27.02 -25.71 -28.84
C GLN A 173 -26.17 -25.23 -30.02
N ASP A 174 -25.43 -26.14 -30.66
CA ASP A 174 -24.71 -25.88 -31.90
C ASP A 174 -25.68 -25.49 -33.04
N ILE A 175 -26.80 -26.20 -33.18
CA ILE A 175 -27.85 -25.86 -34.13
C ILE A 175 -28.53 -24.52 -33.76
N TYR A 176 -28.79 -24.28 -32.47
CA TYR A 176 -29.38 -23.02 -32.01
C TYR A 176 -28.51 -21.80 -32.39
N CYS A 177 -27.19 -21.93 -32.23
CA CYS A 177 -26.23 -20.87 -32.48
C CYS A 177 -25.75 -20.77 -33.93
N SER A 178 -26.06 -21.76 -34.76
CA SER A 178 -25.73 -21.75 -36.18
C SER A 178 -26.78 -21.04 -37.02
N PHE A 179 -26.33 -20.22 -37.97
CA PHE A 179 -27.19 -19.58 -38.96
C PHE A 179 -27.57 -20.51 -40.12
N VAL A 180 -26.86 -21.62 -40.30
CA VAL A 180 -26.98 -22.50 -41.47
C VAL A 180 -27.76 -23.79 -41.15
N LEU A 181 -27.69 -24.27 -39.90
CA LEU A 181 -28.31 -25.54 -39.52
C LEU A 181 -29.84 -25.44 -39.42
N PRO A 182 -30.58 -26.49 -39.83
CA PRO A 182 -32.04 -26.44 -39.90
C PRO A 182 -32.69 -26.45 -38.51
N ARG A 183 -33.61 -25.51 -38.27
CA ARG A 183 -34.37 -25.40 -37.01
C ARG A 183 -35.18 -26.66 -36.68
N ASN A 184 -35.64 -27.40 -37.68
CA ASN A 184 -36.42 -28.63 -37.49
C ASN A 184 -35.59 -29.71 -36.79
N GLN A 185 -34.28 -29.80 -37.06
CA GLN A 185 -33.39 -30.75 -36.39
C GLN A 185 -33.26 -30.44 -34.90
N ARG A 186 -33.20 -29.14 -34.54
CA ARG A 186 -33.21 -28.72 -33.14
C ARG A 186 -34.46 -29.19 -32.39
N LEU A 187 -35.64 -28.99 -32.99
CA LEU A 187 -36.93 -29.37 -32.39
C LEU A 187 -37.03 -30.89 -32.20
N GLU A 188 -36.50 -31.66 -33.14
CA GLU A 188 -36.47 -33.13 -33.03
C GLU A 188 -35.58 -33.58 -31.86
N ILE A 189 -34.40 -32.97 -31.69
CA ILE A 189 -33.53 -33.23 -30.54
C ILE A 189 -34.23 -32.86 -29.22
N GLU A 190 -34.85 -31.68 -29.14
CA GLU A 190 -35.57 -31.23 -27.94
C GLU A 190 -36.70 -32.21 -27.56
N LYS A 191 -37.48 -32.67 -28.53
CA LYS A 191 -38.53 -33.66 -28.32
C LYS A 191 -37.96 -35.00 -27.83
N ASN A 192 -36.91 -35.50 -28.49
CA ASN A 192 -36.29 -36.78 -28.12
C ASN A 192 -35.68 -36.73 -26.72
N LEU A 193 -35.06 -35.62 -26.34
CA LEU A 193 -34.53 -35.39 -24.99
C LEU A 193 -35.63 -35.42 -23.93
N LEU A 194 -36.77 -34.77 -24.17
CA LEU A 194 -37.91 -34.78 -23.22
C LEU A 194 -38.52 -36.16 -23.07
N VAL A 195 -38.75 -36.87 -24.19
CA VAL A 195 -39.26 -38.25 -24.15
C VAL A 195 -38.31 -39.12 -23.35
N ARG A 196 -37.00 -39.05 -23.64
CA ARG A 196 -35.99 -39.84 -22.94
C ARG A 196 -35.94 -39.50 -21.45
N ALA A 197 -36.04 -38.22 -21.07
CA ALA A 197 -36.04 -37.81 -19.68
C ALA A 197 -37.26 -38.33 -18.90
N ALA A 198 -38.40 -38.49 -19.58
CA ALA A 198 -39.63 -39.02 -19.01
C ALA A 198 -39.71 -40.56 -19.01
N THR A 199 -38.90 -41.25 -19.83
CA THR A 199 -38.94 -42.73 -19.95
C THR A 199 -37.74 -43.42 -19.31
N ASP A 200 -36.57 -42.77 -19.26
CA ASP A 200 -35.38 -43.35 -18.67
C ASP A 200 -35.49 -43.27 -17.13
N PRO A 201 -35.43 -44.41 -16.42
CA PRO A 201 -35.67 -44.44 -14.98
C PRO A 201 -34.62 -43.65 -14.19
N VAL A 202 -33.41 -43.47 -14.73
CA VAL A 202 -32.36 -42.68 -14.08
C VAL A 202 -32.58 -41.19 -14.33
N ALA A 203 -32.93 -40.80 -15.55
CA ALA A 203 -33.26 -39.42 -15.88
C ALA A 203 -34.51 -38.92 -15.11
N MET A 204 -35.51 -39.79 -14.96
CA MET A 204 -36.70 -39.52 -14.14
C MET A 204 -36.32 -39.32 -12.67
N ASP A 205 -35.49 -40.21 -12.12
CA ASP A 205 -35.06 -40.09 -10.73
C ASP A 205 -34.29 -38.77 -10.51
N ILE A 206 -33.48 -38.31 -11.45
CA ILE A 206 -32.74 -37.04 -11.34
C ILE A 206 -33.59 -35.83 -11.77
N GLU A 207 -34.86 -36.04 -12.12
CA GLU A 207 -35.82 -34.99 -12.54
C GLU A 207 -35.30 -34.14 -13.72
N MET A 208 -34.60 -34.78 -14.66
CA MET A 208 -33.94 -34.07 -15.77
C MET A 208 -34.93 -33.33 -16.68
N GLU A 209 -36.18 -33.79 -16.78
CA GLU A 209 -37.21 -33.20 -17.63
C GLU A 209 -37.47 -31.72 -17.32
N ASN A 210 -37.52 -31.35 -16.03
CA ASN A 210 -37.74 -29.96 -15.63
C ASN A 210 -36.57 -29.07 -16.04
N GLY A 211 -35.34 -29.53 -15.80
CA GLY A 211 -34.14 -28.80 -16.23
C GLY A 211 -34.05 -28.65 -17.74
N LEU A 212 -34.46 -29.65 -18.52
CA LEU A 212 -34.50 -29.56 -19.98
C LEU A 212 -35.51 -28.50 -20.47
N LYS A 213 -36.71 -28.44 -19.87
CA LYS A 213 -37.70 -27.40 -20.19
C LYS A 213 -37.13 -26.01 -19.94
N ASP A 214 -36.39 -25.83 -18.85
CA ASP A 214 -35.74 -24.55 -18.52
C ASP A 214 -34.62 -24.22 -19.52
N ILE A 215 -33.76 -25.18 -19.86
CA ILE A 215 -32.70 -25.00 -20.86
C ILE A 215 -33.30 -24.57 -22.20
N PHE A 216 -34.32 -25.27 -22.69
CA PHE A 216 -34.89 -24.99 -24.01
C PHE A 216 -35.53 -23.61 -24.08
N LYS A 217 -36.11 -23.16 -22.96
CA LYS A 217 -36.78 -21.87 -22.85
C LYS A 217 -35.80 -20.70 -22.67
N TYR A 218 -34.73 -20.88 -21.90
CA TYR A 218 -33.91 -19.76 -21.42
C TYR A 218 -32.45 -19.80 -21.87
N ASP A 219 -31.93 -20.91 -22.40
CA ASP A 219 -30.52 -20.96 -22.85
C ASP A 219 -30.35 -20.38 -24.25
N THR A 220 -30.08 -19.08 -24.28
CA THR A 220 -29.88 -18.30 -25.51
C THR A 220 -28.43 -17.92 -25.75
N HIS A 221 -27.49 -18.40 -24.93
CA HIS A 221 -26.09 -18.02 -25.06
C HIS A 221 -25.42 -18.73 -26.23
N CYS A 222 -24.76 -17.94 -27.07
CA CYS A 222 -23.89 -18.43 -28.14
C CYS A 222 -22.50 -17.84 -27.94
N GLY A 223 -21.48 -18.66 -28.20
CA GLY A 223 -20.10 -18.20 -28.26
C GLY A 223 -19.89 -17.19 -29.40
N ASN A 224 -18.65 -16.73 -29.56
CA ASN A 224 -18.30 -15.82 -30.65
C ASN A 224 -18.60 -16.41 -32.03
N VAL A 225 -18.83 -15.56 -33.04
CA VAL A 225 -19.21 -16.00 -34.41
C VAL A 225 -18.14 -16.89 -35.08
N LEU A 226 -16.87 -16.74 -34.69
CA LEU A 226 -15.74 -17.55 -35.16
C LEU A 226 -15.44 -18.75 -34.24
N ASN A 227 -16.34 -19.09 -33.32
CA ASN A 227 -16.13 -20.12 -32.33
C ASN A 227 -16.10 -21.51 -33.00
N THR A 228 -14.95 -22.17 -32.94
CA THR A 228 -14.78 -23.56 -33.36
C THR A 228 -15.09 -24.56 -32.24
N ASN A 229 -15.23 -24.09 -31.00
CA ASN A 229 -15.47 -24.93 -29.84
C ASN A 229 -16.94 -24.88 -29.41
N LYS A 230 -17.69 -25.94 -29.75
CA LYS A 230 -19.11 -26.10 -29.39
C LYS A 230 -19.40 -25.94 -27.90
N ARG A 231 -18.41 -26.19 -27.03
CA ARG A 231 -18.55 -26.08 -25.57
C ARG A 231 -18.70 -24.65 -25.05
N GLN A 232 -18.41 -23.63 -25.86
CA GLN A 232 -18.66 -22.24 -25.47
C GLN A 232 -20.12 -21.83 -25.72
N ASN A 233 -20.89 -22.65 -26.44
CA ASN A 233 -22.31 -22.40 -26.63
C ASN A 233 -23.09 -22.92 -25.42
N GLY A 234 -24.16 -22.20 -25.09
CA GLY A 234 -24.98 -22.50 -23.92
C GLY A 234 -24.26 -22.08 -22.63
N ARG A 235 -25.02 -21.57 -21.66
CA ARG A 235 -24.54 -21.37 -20.29
C ARG A 235 -25.39 -22.14 -19.31
N LEU A 236 -26.68 -22.12 -19.54
CA LEU A 236 -27.65 -22.75 -18.66
C LEU A 236 -27.56 -24.28 -18.75
N MET A 237 -27.36 -24.85 -19.94
CA MET A 237 -27.18 -26.29 -20.10
C MET A 237 -26.01 -26.83 -19.25
N TRP A 238 -24.89 -26.10 -19.18
CA TRP A 238 -23.73 -26.50 -18.38
C TRP A 238 -24.01 -26.44 -16.89
N LEU A 239 -24.77 -25.45 -16.45
CA LEU A 239 -25.21 -25.34 -15.06
C LEU A 239 -26.08 -26.56 -14.68
N TYR A 240 -27.05 -26.92 -15.51
CA TYR A 240 -27.91 -28.08 -15.27
C TYR A 240 -27.16 -29.40 -15.35
N LEU A 241 -26.25 -29.57 -16.31
CA LEU A 241 -25.38 -30.76 -16.38
C LEU A 241 -24.60 -30.92 -15.08
N ARG A 242 -23.97 -29.84 -14.59
CA ARG A 242 -23.25 -29.87 -13.32
C ARG A 242 -24.16 -30.14 -12.12
N TYR A 243 -25.36 -29.58 -12.14
CA TYR A 243 -26.37 -29.83 -11.12
C TYR A 243 -26.80 -31.31 -11.09
N TRP A 244 -27.03 -31.93 -12.25
CA TRP A 244 -27.39 -33.34 -12.34
C TRP A 244 -26.25 -34.26 -11.89
N GLU A 245 -25.00 -33.96 -12.25
CA GLU A 245 -23.82 -34.70 -11.74
C GLU A 245 -23.77 -34.68 -10.20
N LEU A 246 -23.91 -33.50 -9.59
CA LEU A 246 -23.92 -33.36 -8.14
C LEU A 246 -25.13 -34.04 -7.50
N THR A 247 -26.28 -34.03 -8.18
CA THR A 247 -27.50 -34.71 -7.72
C THR A 247 -27.30 -36.23 -7.69
N VAL A 248 -26.62 -36.80 -8.68
CA VAL A 248 -26.24 -38.22 -8.70
C VAL A 248 -25.31 -38.56 -7.53
N GLU A 249 -24.29 -37.75 -7.29
CA GLU A 249 -23.36 -37.95 -6.17
C GLU A 249 -24.10 -37.91 -4.82
N LEU A 250 -24.96 -36.92 -4.61
CA LEU A 250 -25.77 -36.79 -3.41
C LEU A 250 -26.71 -37.99 -3.23
N LYS A 251 -27.41 -38.40 -4.30
CA LYS A 251 -28.38 -39.50 -4.24
C LYS A 251 -27.73 -40.83 -3.92
N LYS A 252 -26.52 -41.10 -4.40
CA LYS A 252 -25.74 -42.29 -4.01
C LYS A 252 -25.64 -42.40 -2.49
N PHE A 253 -25.19 -41.34 -1.82
CA PHE A 253 -25.01 -41.38 -0.37
C PHE A 253 -26.34 -41.41 0.39
N LYS A 254 -27.35 -40.66 -0.06
CA LYS A 254 -28.71 -40.73 0.54
C LYS A 254 -29.32 -42.13 0.47
N ARG A 255 -29.12 -42.85 -0.64
CA ARG A 255 -29.61 -44.22 -0.78
C ARG A 255 -28.87 -45.20 0.12
N VAL A 256 -27.56 -45.04 0.28
CA VAL A 256 -26.77 -45.83 1.22
C VAL A 256 -27.20 -45.57 2.66
N GLU A 257 -27.37 -44.30 3.04
CA GLU A 257 -27.87 -43.89 4.35
C GLU A 257 -29.25 -44.49 4.63
N LYS A 258 -30.19 -44.35 3.68
CA LYS A 258 -31.52 -44.95 3.79
C LYS A 258 -31.46 -46.48 3.97
N ALA A 259 -30.64 -47.17 3.18
CA ALA A 259 -30.47 -48.61 3.27
C ALA A 259 -29.83 -49.09 4.59
N LEU A 260 -29.03 -48.22 5.23
CA LEU A 260 -28.44 -48.47 6.54
C LEU A 260 -29.42 -48.24 7.69
N LEU A 261 -30.29 -47.22 7.58
CA LEU A 261 -31.24 -46.83 8.64
C LEU A 261 -32.55 -47.63 8.61
N GLU A 262 -32.95 -48.18 7.46
CA GLU A 262 -34.17 -48.98 7.32
C GLU A 262 -34.00 -50.46 7.74
N LYS A 263 -32.83 -50.82 8.32
CA LYS A 263 -32.54 -52.14 8.89
C LYS A 263 -32.28 -52.03 10.39
#